data_AF-A0ABD5MKU2-F1
#
_entry.id   AF-A0ABD5MKU2-F1
#
_cell.length_a   1.000
_cell.length_b   1.000
_cell.length_c   1.000
_cell.angle_alpha   90.00
_cell.angle_beta   90.00
_cell.angle_gamma   90.00
#
_symmetry.space_group_name_H-M   'P 1'
#
loop_
_entity.id
_entity.type
_entity.pdbx_description
1 polymer ?
#
loop_
_entity_poly.entity_id
_entity_poly.type
_entity_poly.pdbx_seq_one_letter_code
_entity_poly.pdbx_strand_id
1 'polypeptide(L)'
;MQVAPMQAALTAAYVFHTLFAGLWVGAVVLTAWKVIPLARDGDASPELLDSVVSGVSTITRVGALVFVATGGHMAATVYGAEGLFAPPRGHVVLTMLTLWLVMTGLVEVGGSKVRSALEQRKVRTAARDAGTFYNAAAVVGFVLLVLGGYLAA
;
A
#
# COMPACT_ATOMS: atom_id res chain seq x y z
N MET A 1 32.44 9.51 15.94
CA MET A 1 32.01 9.45 14.52
C MET A 1 30.70 10.20 14.42
N GLN A 2 30.72 11.46 13.97
CA GLN A 2 29.52 12.29 13.89
C GLN A 2 28.87 12.01 12.53
N VAL A 3 27.76 11.28 12.52
CA VAL A 3 26.99 11.07 11.29
C VAL A 3 26.40 12.43 10.91
N ALA A 4 26.75 12.96 9.74
CA ALA A 4 26.23 14.26 9.32
C ALA A 4 24.68 14.21 9.31
N PRO A 5 23.97 15.24 9.80
CA PRO A 5 22.52 15.20 10.02
C PRO A 5 21.71 14.82 8.76
N MET A 6 22.22 15.16 7.58
CA MET A 6 21.63 14.78 6.28
C MET A 6 21.65 13.27 6.02
N GLN A 7 22.70 12.56 6.45
CA GLN A 7 22.77 11.09 6.31
C GLN A 7 21.80 10.37 7.26
N ALA A 8 21.61 10.92 8.46
CA ALA A 8 20.66 10.37 9.43
C ALA A 8 19.21 10.49 8.92
N ALA A 9 18.83 11.64 8.34
CA ALA A 9 17.51 11.86 7.76
C ALA A 9 17.23 10.93 6.58
N LEU A 10 18.20 10.76 5.67
CA LEU A 10 18.07 9.85 4.53
C LEU A 10 17.92 8.40 5.00
N THR A 11 18.71 7.98 5.98
CA THR A 11 18.63 6.63 6.57
C THR A 11 17.26 6.40 7.20
N ALA A 12 16.75 7.36 7.98
CA ALA A 12 15.42 7.29 8.57
C ALA A 12 14.35 7.19 7.47
N ALA A 13 14.46 7.97 6.39
CA ALA A 13 13.52 7.89 5.28
C ALA A 13 13.47 6.48 4.66
N TYR A 14 14.62 5.87 4.36
CA TYR A 14 14.68 4.49 3.85
C TYR A 14 14.03 3.48 4.82
N VAL A 15 14.35 3.57 6.11
CA VAL A 15 13.81 2.67 7.15
C VAL A 15 12.29 2.80 7.21
N PHE A 16 11.76 4.00 7.39
CA PHE A 16 10.31 4.21 7.51
C PHE A 16 9.58 3.88 6.22
N HIS A 17 10.11 4.24 5.05
CA HIS A 17 9.48 3.93 3.77
C HIS A 17 9.35 2.42 3.57
N THR A 18 10.44 1.68 3.80
CA THR A 18 10.50 0.24 3.57
C THR A 18 9.65 -0.53 4.59
N LEU A 19 9.72 -0.17 5.88
CA LEU A 19 8.90 -0.80 6.91
C LEU A 19 7.41 -0.57 6.65
N PHE A 20 7.03 0.66 6.28
CA PHE A 20 5.63 0.97 6.01
C PHE A 20 5.15 0.30 4.72
N ALA A 21 5.98 0.22 3.68
CA ALA A 21 5.67 -0.52 2.46
C ALA A 21 5.39 -2.00 2.77
N GLY A 22 6.24 -2.64 3.56
CA GLY A 22 6.05 -4.04 3.99
C GLY A 22 4.77 -4.24 4.81
N LEU A 23 4.54 -3.38 5.82
CA LEU A 23 3.35 -3.41 6.66
C LEU A 23 2.06 -3.25 5.83
N TRP A 24 2.02 -2.24 4.98
CA TRP A 24 0.84 -1.91 4.19
C TRP A 24 0.52 -3.00 3.16
N VAL A 25 1.51 -3.44 2.39
CA VAL A 25 1.34 -4.55 1.44
C VAL A 25 0.95 -5.84 2.17
N GLY A 26 1.59 -6.14 3.30
CA GLY A 26 1.24 -7.30 4.12
C GLY A 26 -0.21 -7.29 4.61
N ALA A 27 -0.71 -6.15 5.08
CA ALA A 27 -2.10 -5.99 5.50
C ALA A 27 -3.08 -6.23 4.33
N VAL A 28 -2.77 -5.70 3.15
CA VAL A 28 -3.59 -5.89 1.94
C VAL A 28 -3.58 -7.36 1.49
N VAL A 29 -2.41 -8.00 1.46
CA VAL A 29 -2.27 -9.43 1.09
C VAL A 29 -3.03 -10.32 2.07
N LEU A 30 -2.89 -10.12 3.38
CA LEU A 30 -3.63 -10.89 4.39
C LEU A 30 -5.14 -10.70 4.25
N THR A 31 -5.58 -9.47 3.97
CA THR A 31 -7.00 -9.17 3.73
C THR A 31 -7.52 -9.92 2.50
N ALA A 32 -6.77 -9.85 1.39
CA ALA A 32 -7.11 -10.50 0.13
C ALA A 32 -7.14 -12.03 0.24
N TRP A 33 -6.13 -12.63 0.89
CA TRP A 33 -5.92 -14.08 0.92
C TRP A 33 -6.64 -14.82 2.03
N LYS A 34 -6.95 -14.16 3.15
CA LYS A 34 -7.58 -14.81 4.31
C LYS A 34 -8.90 -14.20 4.68
N VAL A 35 -8.96 -12.88 4.89
CA VAL A 35 -10.16 -12.24 5.44
C VAL A 35 -11.32 -12.28 4.44
N ILE A 36 -11.06 -11.95 3.17
CA ILE A 36 -12.09 -11.94 2.14
C ILE A 36 -12.64 -13.35 1.86
N PRO A 37 -11.82 -14.40 1.68
CA PRO A 37 -12.32 -15.76 1.54
C PRO A 37 -13.18 -16.20 2.73
N LEU A 38 -12.72 -16.00 3.97
CA LEU A 38 -13.52 -16.34 5.16
C LEU A 38 -14.88 -15.64 5.17
N ALA A 39 -14.93 -14.35 4.80
CA ALA A 39 -16.19 -13.62 4.70
C ALA A 39 -17.10 -14.10 3.55
N ARG A 40 -16.53 -14.58 2.44
CA ARG A 40 -17.31 -15.19 1.34
C ARG A 40 -17.96 -16.50 1.77
N ASP A 41 -17.22 -17.31 2.53
CA ASP A 41 -17.67 -18.63 2.98
C ASP A 41 -18.70 -18.52 4.13
N GLY A 42 -18.68 -17.39 4.86
CA GLY A 42 -19.57 -17.11 5.99
C GLY A 42 -18.92 -17.36 7.34
N ASP A 43 -17.62 -17.60 7.36
CA ASP A 43 -16.81 -17.90 8.54
C ASP A 43 -16.24 -16.64 9.21
N ALA A 44 -16.56 -15.44 8.69
CA ALA A 44 -16.22 -14.15 9.29
C ALA A 44 -17.48 -13.32 9.54
N SER A 45 -17.55 -12.68 10.72
CA SER A 45 -18.67 -11.81 11.04
C SER A 45 -18.61 -10.49 10.25
N PRO A 46 -19.76 -9.84 10.00
CA PRO A 46 -19.82 -8.50 9.41
C PRO A 46 -18.91 -7.48 10.10
N GLU A 47 -18.88 -7.51 11.44
CA GLU A 47 -18.14 -6.58 12.28
C GLU A 47 -16.63 -6.79 12.16
N LEU A 48 -16.19 -8.05 12.08
CA LEU A 48 -14.78 -8.37 11.83
C LEU A 48 -14.36 -7.85 10.46
N LEU A 49 -15.18 -8.11 9.42
CA LEU A 49 -14.88 -7.66 8.07
C LEU A 49 -14.78 -6.13 7.99
N ASP A 50 -15.74 -5.41 8.57
CA ASP A 50 -15.73 -3.94 8.62
C ASP A 50 -14.50 -3.39 9.35
N SER A 51 -14.19 -3.95 10.52
CA SER A 51 -13.03 -3.57 11.33
C SER A 51 -11.72 -3.72 10.55
N VAL A 52 -11.54 -4.86 9.86
CA VAL A 52 -10.34 -5.10 9.05
C VAL A 52 -10.25 -4.10 7.89
N VAL A 53 -11.30 -3.91 7.09
CA VAL A 53 -11.20 -3.01 5.92
C VAL A 53 -11.04 -1.55 6.33
N SER A 54 -11.62 -1.15 7.45
CA SER A 54 -11.45 0.18 8.05
C SER A 54 -10.05 0.38 8.61
N GLY A 55 -9.47 -0.65 9.24
CA GLY A 55 -8.06 -0.68 9.64
C GLY A 55 -7.11 -0.54 8.45
N VAL A 56 -7.34 -1.31 7.38
CA VAL A 56 -6.53 -1.24 6.15
C VAL A 56 -6.67 0.14 5.48
N SER A 57 -7.87 0.73 5.46
CA SER A 57 -8.08 2.11 4.96
C SER A 57 -7.28 3.13 5.80
N THR A 58 -7.29 2.97 7.12
CA THR A 58 -6.50 3.82 8.03
C THR A 58 -5.01 3.70 7.76
N ILE A 59 -4.48 2.47 7.67
CA ILE A 59 -3.06 2.22 7.32
C ILE A 59 -2.73 2.85 5.97
N THR A 60 -3.62 2.73 4.98
CA THR A 60 -3.42 3.30 3.64
C THR A 60 -3.28 4.83 3.70
N ARG A 61 -4.14 5.51 4.46
CA ARG A 61 -4.13 6.98 4.58
C ARG A 61 -2.93 7.49 5.37
N VAL A 62 -2.59 6.84 6.48
CA VAL A 62 -1.36 7.15 7.24
C VAL A 62 -0.14 6.90 6.36
N GLY A 63 -0.14 5.78 5.64
CA GLY A 63 0.89 5.40 4.69
C GLY A 63 1.10 6.43 3.60
N ALA A 64 0.03 7.01 3.07
CA ALA A 64 0.15 8.06 2.07
C ALA A 64 1.00 9.24 2.57
N LEU A 65 0.81 9.67 3.82
CA LEU A 65 1.63 10.72 4.43
C LEU A 65 3.08 10.27 4.61
N VAL A 66 3.28 9.05 5.09
CA VAL A 66 4.63 8.47 5.27
C VAL A 66 5.36 8.37 3.94
N PHE A 67 4.71 7.86 2.89
CA PHE A 67 5.30 7.67 1.57
C PHE A 67 5.60 9.00 0.87
N VAL A 68 4.74 10.00 0.99
CA VAL A 68 5.03 11.34 0.46
C VAL A 68 6.25 11.94 1.17
N ALA A 69 6.29 11.89 2.50
CA ALA A 69 7.38 12.46 3.27
C ALA A 69 8.71 11.74 2.99
N THR A 70 8.72 10.41 3.08
CA THR A 70 9.94 9.61 2.94
C THR A 70 10.35 9.42 1.48
N GLY A 71 9.40 9.08 0.60
CA GLY A 71 9.64 8.90 -0.83
C GLY A 71 9.99 10.21 -1.53
N GLY A 72 9.33 11.32 -1.17
CA GLY A 72 9.68 12.64 -1.66
C GLY A 72 11.08 13.08 -1.22
N HIS A 73 11.44 12.84 0.05
CA HIS A 73 12.79 13.11 0.54
C HIS A 73 13.85 12.27 -0.19
N MET A 74 13.63 10.96 -0.34
CA MET A 74 14.54 10.08 -1.10
C MET A 74 14.65 10.50 -2.57
N ALA A 75 13.53 10.83 -3.23
CA ALA A 75 13.53 11.30 -4.62
C ALA A 75 14.36 12.58 -4.78
N ALA A 76 14.13 13.57 -3.91
CA ALA A 76 14.84 14.85 -3.95
C ALA A 76 16.35 14.71 -3.67
N THR A 77 16.73 13.83 -2.73
CA THR A 77 18.12 13.69 -2.28
C THR A 77 18.96 12.75 -3.14
N VAL A 78 18.37 11.67 -3.64
CA VAL A 78 19.09 10.62 -4.39
C VAL A 78 19.08 10.89 -5.90
N TYR A 79 17.96 11.40 -6.43
CA TYR A 79 17.78 11.58 -7.87
C TYR A 79 17.84 13.05 -8.31
N GLY A 80 17.35 13.97 -7.46
CA GLY A 80 17.08 15.34 -7.89
C GLY A 80 16.03 15.40 -9.00
N ALA A 81 15.78 16.59 -9.56
CA ALA A 81 14.77 16.75 -10.61
C ALA A 81 15.18 16.03 -11.91
N GLU A 82 16.39 16.28 -12.40
CA GLU A 82 16.87 15.71 -13.67
C GLU A 82 17.00 14.19 -13.61
N GLY A 83 17.57 13.64 -12.53
CA GLY A 83 17.76 12.21 -12.37
C GLY A 83 16.44 11.44 -12.21
N LEU A 84 15.38 12.07 -11.69
CA LEU A 84 14.08 11.43 -11.52
C LEU A 84 13.38 11.16 -12.87
N PHE A 85 13.59 12.04 -13.86
CA PHE A 85 13.05 11.88 -15.21
C PHE A 85 14.04 11.18 -16.15
N ALA A 86 15.24 10.85 -15.69
CA ALA A 86 16.24 10.13 -16.46
C ALA A 86 16.08 8.60 -16.34
N PRO A 87 16.22 7.83 -17.43
CA PRO A 87 16.23 6.37 -17.39
C PRO A 87 17.56 5.82 -16.84
N PRO A 88 17.58 4.57 -16.30
CA PRO A 88 16.42 3.71 -16.07
C PRO A 88 15.79 3.88 -14.68
N ARG A 89 16.58 4.22 -13.66
CA ARG A 89 16.14 4.16 -12.24
C ARG A 89 15.09 5.23 -11.90
N GLY A 90 15.19 6.44 -12.45
CA GLY A 90 14.19 7.51 -12.24
C GLY A 90 12.79 7.10 -12.71
N HIS A 91 12.68 6.51 -13.91
CA HIS A 91 11.42 5.98 -14.42
C HIS A 91 10.84 4.84 -13.56
N VAL A 92 11.66 4.03 -12.91
CA VAL A 92 11.18 3.02 -11.95
C VAL A 92 10.55 3.69 -10.73
N VAL A 93 11.13 4.77 -10.21
CA VAL A 93 10.53 5.55 -9.11
C VAL A 93 9.17 6.14 -9.54
N LEU A 94 9.08 6.72 -10.74
CA LEU A 94 7.81 7.24 -11.28
C LEU A 94 6.77 6.13 -11.51
N THR A 95 7.22 4.94 -11.89
CA THR A 95 6.38 3.75 -12.00
C THR A 95 5.86 3.34 -10.62
N MET A 96 6.71 3.31 -9.60
CA MET A 96 6.30 3.03 -8.22
C MET A 96 5.30 4.06 -7.71
N LEU A 97 5.50 5.36 -7.99
CA LEU A 97 4.54 6.41 -7.63
C LEU A 97 3.16 6.14 -8.26
N THR A 98 3.13 5.79 -9.55
CA THR A 98 1.88 5.47 -10.26
C THR A 98 1.20 4.24 -9.67
N LEU A 99 1.95 3.15 -9.46
CA LEU A 99 1.43 1.91 -8.89
C LEU A 99 0.94 2.11 -7.44
N TRP A 100 1.61 2.96 -6.66
CA TRP A 100 1.18 3.32 -5.31
C TRP A 100 -0.20 4.02 -5.32
N LEU A 101 -0.43 4.96 -6.25
CA LEU A 101 -1.73 5.61 -6.41
C LEU A 101 -2.81 4.61 -6.85
N VAL A 102 -2.49 3.72 -7.79
CA VAL A 102 -3.40 2.65 -8.23
C VAL A 102 -3.76 1.74 -7.06
N MET A 103 -2.78 1.26 -6.31
CA MET A 103 -3.02 0.39 -5.14
C MET A 103 -3.85 1.10 -4.07
N THR A 104 -3.56 2.37 -3.79
CA THR A 104 -4.36 3.20 -2.87
C THR A 104 -5.82 3.28 -3.31
N GLY A 105 -6.06 3.57 -4.60
CA GLY A 105 -7.40 3.62 -5.16
C GLY A 105 -8.13 2.27 -5.08
N LEU A 106 -7.45 1.17 -5.41
CA LEU A 106 -8.02 -0.18 -5.31
C LEU A 106 -8.44 -0.51 -3.87
N VAL A 107 -7.60 -0.20 -2.87
CA VAL A 107 -7.90 -0.46 -1.46
C VAL A 107 -9.10 0.36 -0.98
N GLU A 108 -9.14 1.67 -1.27
CA GLU A 108 -10.24 2.55 -0.83
C GLU A 108 -11.57 2.16 -1.51
N VAL A 109 -11.54 1.81 -2.81
CA VAL A 109 -12.72 1.31 -3.52
C VAL A 109 -13.19 -0.04 -2.96
N GLY A 110 -12.26 -0.96 -2.70
CA GLY A 110 -12.56 -2.26 -2.09
C GLY A 110 -13.22 -2.10 -0.71
N GLY A 111 -12.65 -1.26 0.15
CA GLY A 111 -13.21 -0.96 1.47
C GLY A 111 -14.57 -0.27 1.41
N SER A 112 -14.77 0.67 0.47
CA SER A 112 -16.07 1.32 0.24
C SER A 112 -17.16 0.33 -0.18
N LYS A 113 -16.83 -0.62 -1.07
CA LYS A 113 -17.75 -1.67 -1.49
C LYS A 113 -18.16 -2.59 -0.34
N VAL A 114 -17.21 -2.93 0.55
CA VAL A 114 -17.53 -3.70 1.75
C VAL A 114 -18.54 -2.95 2.62
N ARG A 115 -18.23 -1.71 3.02
CA ARG A 115 -19.11 -0.93 3.90
C ARG A 115 -20.51 -0.74 3.33
N SER A 116 -20.62 -0.37 2.05
CA SER A 116 -21.92 -0.20 1.38
C SER A 116 -22.74 -1.49 1.32
N ALA A 117 -22.10 -2.64 1.15
CA ALA A 117 -22.80 -3.92 1.12
C ALA A 117 -23.17 -4.42 2.53
N LEU A 118 -22.38 -4.10 3.56
CA LEU A 118 -22.70 -4.39 4.95
C LEU A 118 -23.90 -3.59 5.44
N GLU A 119 -24.03 -2.32 5.05
CA GLU A 119 -25.24 -1.50 5.31
C GLU A 119 -26.52 -2.16 4.75
N GLN A 120 -26.41 -2.87 3.63
CA GLN A 120 -27.50 -3.62 3.01
C GLN A 120 -27.66 -5.05 3.58
N ARG A 121 -26.88 -5.44 4.60
CA ARG A 121 -26.82 -6.81 5.16
C ARG A 121 -26.42 -7.89 4.15
N LYS A 122 -25.60 -7.56 3.14
CA LYS A 122 -25.17 -8.45 2.05
C LYS A 122 -23.68 -8.82 2.15
N VAL A 123 -23.31 -9.59 3.18
CA VAL A 123 -21.90 -9.96 3.47
C VAL A 123 -21.23 -10.71 2.32
N ARG A 124 -21.91 -11.70 1.74
CA ARG A 124 -21.32 -12.52 0.64
C ARG A 124 -21.09 -11.71 -0.63
N THR A 125 -22.01 -10.79 -0.95
CA THR A 125 -21.85 -9.85 -2.07
C THR A 125 -20.71 -8.88 -1.81
N ALA A 126 -20.63 -8.33 -0.59
CA ALA A 126 -19.53 -7.47 -0.13
C ALA A 126 -18.17 -8.12 -0.40
N ALA A 127 -18.01 -9.37 0.05
CA ALA A 127 -16.75 -10.08 -0.06
C ALA A 127 -16.44 -10.51 -1.50
N ARG A 128 -17.45 -10.84 -2.33
CA ARG A 128 -17.23 -11.08 -3.77
C ARG A 128 -16.71 -9.83 -4.46
N ASP A 129 -17.44 -8.73 -4.37
CA ASP A 129 -17.15 -7.50 -5.10
C ASP A 129 -15.85 -6.86 -4.65
N ALA A 130 -15.61 -6.80 -3.34
CA ALA A 130 -14.37 -6.24 -2.79
C ALA A 130 -13.14 -7.10 -3.09
N GLY A 131 -13.29 -8.43 -3.15
CA GLY A 131 -12.15 -9.31 -3.35
C GLY A 131 -11.44 -9.14 -4.67
N THR A 132 -12.12 -8.72 -5.75
CA THR A 132 -11.45 -8.36 -7.00
C THR A 132 -10.48 -7.20 -6.79
N PHE A 133 -10.90 -6.16 -6.06
CA PHE A 133 -10.07 -4.99 -5.79
C PHE A 133 -8.89 -5.32 -4.87
N TYR A 134 -9.12 -6.06 -3.78
CA TYR A 134 -8.06 -6.44 -2.85
C TYR A 134 -7.06 -7.43 -3.47
N ASN A 135 -7.51 -8.35 -4.33
CA ASN A 135 -6.60 -9.23 -5.08
C ASN A 135 -5.73 -8.44 -6.07
N ALA A 136 -6.34 -7.52 -6.83
CA ALA A 136 -5.59 -6.63 -7.71
C ALA A 136 -4.60 -5.77 -6.91
N ALA A 137 -5.01 -5.20 -5.78
CA ALA A 137 -4.15 -4.43 -4.89
C ALA A 137 -2.99 -5.27 -4.33
N ALA A 138 -3.23 -6.53 -3.98
CA ALA A 138 -2.19 -7.45 -3.51
C ALA A 138 -1.13 -7.71 -4.60
N VAL A 139 -1.55 -7.92 -5.85
CA VAL A 139 -0.63 -8.06 -6.99
C VAL A 139 0.19 -6.79 -7.20
N VAL A 140 -0.47 -5.63 -7.23
CA VAL A 140 0.22 -4.33 -7.38
C VAL A 140 1.20 -4.08 -6.23
N GLY A 141 0.80 -4.39 -4.99
CA GLY A 141 1.65 -4.29 -3.81
C GLY A 141 2.88 -5.19 -3.88
N PHE A 142 2.71 -6.44 -4.34
CA PHE A 142 3.85 -7.33 -4.57
C PHE A 142 4.83 -6.75 -5.60
N VAL A 143 4.32 -6.24 -6.73
CA VAL A 143 5.15 -5.58 -7.76
C VAL A 143 5.88 -4.37 -7.18
N LEU A 144 5.22 -3.54 -6.37
CA LEU A 144 5.85 -2.41 -5.68
C LEU A 144 7.02 -2.83 -4.80
N LEU A 145 6.89 -3.91 -4.02
CA LEU A 145 7.98 -4.43 -3.19
C LEU A 145 9.15 -4.96 -4.04
N VAL A 146 8.86 -5.63 -5.17
CA VAL A 146 9.90 -6.09 -6.11
C VAL A 146 10.66 -4.90 -6.70
N LEU A 147 9.97 -3.84 -7.13
CA LEU A 147 10.61 -2.63 -7.66
C LEU A 147 11.44 -1.91 -6.58
N GLY A 148 10.94 -1.86 -5.34
CA GLY A 148 11.68 -1.33 -4.20
C GLY A 148 12.98 -2.12 -3.94
N GLY A 149 12.90 -3.45 -3.96
CA GLY A 149 14.07 -4.33 -3.84
C GLY A 149 15.07 -4.14 -4.98
N TYR A 150 14.59 -4.00 -6.22
CA TYR A 150 15.43 -3.69 -7.38
C TYR A 150 16.18 -2.35 -7.22
N LEU A 151 15.51 -1.32 -6.70
CA LEU A 151 16.15 -0.02 -6.48
C LEU A 151 17.18 -0.04 -5.34
N ALA A 152 17.00 -0.93 -4.35
CA ALA A 152 17.89 -1.09 -3.20
C ALA A 152 19.14 -1.96 -3.49
N ALA A 153 19.16 -2.71 -4.59
CA ALA A 153 20.28 -3.53 -5.04
C ALA A 153 21.30 -2.72 -5.88
#